data_AF-A0A936HY35-F1
#
_entry.id   AF-A0A936HY35-F1
#
_cell.length_a   1.000
_cell.length_b   1.000
_cell.length_c   1.000
_cell.angle_alpha   90.00
_cell.angle_beta   90.00
_cell.angle_gamma   90.00
#
_symmetry.space_group_name_H-M   'P 1'
#
loop_
_entity.id
_entity.type
_entity.pdbx_description
1 polymer ?
#
loop_
_entity_poly.entity_id
_entity_poly.type
_entity_poly.pdbx_seq_one_letter_code
_entity_poly.pdbx_strand_id
1 'polypeptide(L)'
;MDAVALAHEIALAGDGEALPGEATAWLRAGLRRWLRGEADLAIALQLNGGAMAASRNRALIDAAAILDDGKGLSAWRLANLLERAQARFEAGALVKINNGMNVPLTPLNECLLRAWRSGMRPLRSARRIYDVLQLTNCA
;
A
#
# COMPACT_ATOMS: atom_id res chain seq x y z
N MET A 1 1.14 -10.80 -29.55
CA MET A 1 0.52 -11.44 -28.38
C MET A 1 -0.50 -10.47 -27.83
N ASP A 2 -1.79 -10.84 -27.74
CA ASP A 2 -2.83 -9.96 -27.20
C ASP A 2 -2.65 -9.80 -25.68
N ALA A 3 -2.83 -8.58 -25.16
CA ALA A 3 -2.79 -8.28 -23.73
C ALA A 3 -3.77 -9.13 -22.91
N VAL A 4 -4.87 -9.58 -23.52
CA VAL A 4 -5.84 -10.50 -22.89
C VAL A 4 -5.24 -11.90 -22.72
N ALA A 5 -4.50 -12.39 -23.72
CA ALA A 5 -3.84 -13.70 -23.65
C ALA A 5 -2.72 -13.72 -22.61
N LEU A 6 -1.93 -12.65 -22.52
CA LEU A 6 -0.88 -12.52 -21.51
C LEU A 6 -1.45 -12.42 -20.09
N ALA A 7 -2.58 -11.73 -19.89
CA ALA A 7 -3.26 -11.67 -18.60
C ALA A 7 -3.83 -13.03 -18.17
N HIS A 8 -4.30 -13.83 -19.11
CA HIS A 8 -4.77 -15.19 -18.86
C HIS A 8 -3.61 -16.12 -18.46
N GLU A 9 -2.46 -16.02 -19.13
CA GLU A 9 -1.26 -16.78 -18.75
C GLU A 9 -0.70 -16.38 -17.39
N ILE A 10 -0.69 -15.08 -17.05
CA ILE A 10 -0.27 -14.62 -15.71
C ILE A 10 -1.22 -15.12 -14.62
N ALA A 11 -2.53 -15.20 -14.88
CA ALA A 11 -3.50 -15.77 -13.95
C ALA A 11 -3.30 -17.30 -13.76
N LEU A 12 -2.85 -18.01 -14.81
CA LEU A 12 -2.51 -19.44 -14.72
C LEU A 12 -1.18 -19.70 -14.00
N ALA A 13 -0.27 -18.72 -13.97
CA ALA A 13 1.05 -18.85 -13.35
C ALA A 13 1.03 -18.71 -11.80
N GLY A 14 -0.06 -18.24 -11.19
CA GLY A 14 -0.22 -18.17 -9.74
C GLY A 14 -1.30 -19.12 -9.25
N ASP A 15 -0.94 -20.18 -8.52
CA ASP A 15 -1.78 -21.20 -7.82
C ASP A 15 -3.11 -21.67 -8.47
N GLY A 16 -3.39 -21.31 -9.73
CA GLY A 16 -4.69 -21.49 -10.39
C GLY A 16 -5.80 -20.54 -9.93
N GLU A 17 -5.53 -19.58 -9.05
CA GLU A 17 -6.55 -18.62 -8.57
C GLU A 17 -6.67 -17.41 -9.50
N ALA A 18 -7.91 -17.10 -9.91
CA ALA A 18 -8.20 -15.92 -10.69
C ALA A 18 -7.85 -14.66 -9.90
N LEU A 19 -7.04 -13.78 -10.51
CA LEU A 19 -6.73 -12.47 -9.93
C LEU A 19 -8.03 -11.69 -9.66
N PRO A 20 -8.13 -10.98 -8.51
CA PRO A 20 -9.25 -10.08 -8.25
C PRO A 20 -9.49 -9.09 -9.40
N GLY A 21 -10.74 -8.68 -9.61
CA GLY A 21 -11.11 -7.83 -10.76
C GLY A 21 -10.30 -6.54 -10.87
N GLU A 22 -10.02 -5.90 -9.74
CA GLU A 22 -9.18 -4.69 -9.66
C GLU A 22 -7.72 -4.97 -10.08
N ALA A 23 -7.13 -6.06 -9.60
CA ALA A 23 -5.78 -6.48 -9.95
C ALA A 23 -5.68 -6.81 -11.45
N THR A 24 -6.69 -7.48 -12.00
CA THR A 24 -6.78 -7.78 -13.44
C THR A 24 -6.89 -6.49 -14.27
N ALA A 25 -7.70 -5.53 -13.82
CA ALA A 25 -7.86 -4.24 -14.51
C ALA A 25 -6.55 -3.43 -14.50
N TRP A 26 -5.87 -3.35 -13.35
CA TRP A 26 -4.57 -2.71 -13.21
C TRP A 26 -3.51 -3.35 -14.11
N LEU A 27 -3.40 -4.69 -14.08
CA LEU A 27 -2.43 -5.43 -14.89
C LEU A 27 -2.66 -5.19 -16.39
N ARG A 28 -3.91 -5.28 -16.86
CA ARG A 28 -4.26 -4.98 -18.27
C ARG A 28 -3.94 -3.54 -18.65
N ALA A 29 -4.24 -2.58 -17.79
CA ALA A 29 -3.95 -1.18 -18.05
C ALA A 29 -2.44 -0.94 -18.20
N GLY A 30 -1.63 -1.48 -17.29
CA GLY A 30 -0.18 -1.35 -17.36
C GLY A 30 0.43 -2.06 -18.57
N LEU A 31 0.01 -3.30 -18.85
CA LEU A 31 0.45 -4.04 -20.04
C LEU A 31 0.12 -3.31 -21.35
N ARG A 32 -1.06 -2.69 -21.46
CA ARG A 32 -1.43 -1.88 -22.64
C ARG A 32 -0.50 -0.69 -22.84
N ARG A 33 -0.17 0.04 -21.77
CA ARG A 33 0.75 1.19 -21.84
C ARG A 33 2.16 0.77 -22.27
N TRP A 34 2.65 -0.34 -21.73
CA TRP A 34 3.94 -0.90 -22.12
C TRP A 34 3.96 -1.36 -23.58
N LEU A 35 2.94 -2.10 -24.03
CA LEU A 35 2.83 -2.57 -25.41
C LEU A 35 2.73 -1.42 -26.44
N ARG A 36 2.25 -0.25 -26.02
CA ARG A 36 2.24 0.98 -26.83
C ARG A 36 3.56 1.75 -26.82
N GLY A 37 4.55 1.31 -26.04
CA GLY A 37 5.82 2.00 -25.88
C GLY A 37 5.74 3.30 -25.07
N GLU A 38 4.67 3.52 -24.31
CA GLU A 38 4.48 4.75 -23.53
C GLU A 38 5.45 4.84 -22.32
N ALA A 39 5.89 3.69 -21.80
CA ALA A 39 6.85 3.58 -20.71
C ALA A 39 7.43 2.15 -20.61
N ASP A 40 8.56 2.01 -19.92
CA ASP A 40 9.09 0.70 -19.52
C ASP A 40 8.11 -0.06 -18.63
N LEU A 41 8.16 -1.40 -18.68
CA LEU A 41 7.20 -2.29 -18.02
C LEU A 41 7.02 -1.98 -16.52
N ALA A 42 8.10 -1.71 -15.78
CA ALA A 42 8.04 -1.38 -14.36
C ALA A 42 7.30 -0.05 -14.10
N ILE A 43 7.44 0.93 -14.98
CA ILE A 43 6.73 2.22 -14.86
C ILE A 43 5.28 2.07 -15.30
N ALA A 44 5.04 1.33 -16.38
CA ALA A 44 3.72 1.06 -16.91
C ALA A 44 2.83 0.30 -15.90
N LEU A 45 3.40 -0.69 -15.21
CA LEU A 45 2.77 -1.41 -14.10
C LEU A 45 2.82 -0.65 -12.77
N GLN A 46 3.44 0.52 -12.70
CA GLN A 46 3.63 1.25 -11.43
C GLN A 46 4.36 0.42 -10.35
N LEU A 47 5.22 -0.50 -10.78
CA LEU A 47 6.14 -1.28 -9.92
C LEU A 47 7.46 -0.53 -9.73
N ASN A 48 7.39 0.80 -9.57
CA ASN A 48 8.54 1.66 -9.34
C ASN A 48 8.48 2.27 -7.93
N GLY A 49 9.62 2.74 -7.43
CA GLY A 49 9.71 3.27 -6.06
C GLY A 49 8.78 4.43 -5.77
N GLY A 50 8.43 5.25 -6.77
CA GLY A 50 7.52 6.38 -6.60
C GLY A 50 6.08 5.94 -6.34
N ALA A 51 5.57 5.00 -7.14
CA ALA A 51 4.24 4.43 -6.96
C ALA A 51 4.13 3.62 -5.66
N MET A 52 5.15 2.83 -5.32
CA MET A 52 5.22 2.12 -4.04
C MET A 52 5.21 3.10 -2.85
N ALA A 53 5.94 4.23 -2.95
CA ALA A 53 5.92 5.27 -1.93
C ALA A 53 4.56 5.97 -1.81
N ALA A 54 3.89 6.26 -2.93
CA ALA A 54 2.55 6.84 -2.94
C ALA A 54 1.52 5.90 -2.29
N SER A 55 1.57 4.60 -2.61
CA SER A 55 0.73 3.57 -2.00
C SER A 55 0.92 3.52 -0.47
N ARG A 56 2.18 3.46 0.00
CA ARG A 56 2.50 3.53 1.43
C ARG A 56 1.94 4.79 2.08
N ASN A 57 2.18 5.95 1.46
CA ASN A 57 1.78 7.24 2.01
C ASN A 57 0.27 7.34 2.12
N ARG A 58 -0.48 6.88 1.10
CA ARG A 58 -1.94 6.84 1.16
C ARG A 58 -2.46 5.99 2.32
N ALA A 59 -1.89 4.81 2.51
CA ALA A 59 -2.25 3.94 3.61
C ALA A 59 -1.98 4.58 5.00
N LEU A 60 -0.89 5.36 5.13
CA LEU A 60 -0.60 6.12 6.35
C LEU A 60 -1.58 7.29 6.57
N ILE A 61 -2.02 7.95 5.50
CA ILE A 61 -3.03 9.03 5.57
C ILE A 61 -4.39 8.46 6.00
N ASP A 62 -4.81 7.33 5.41
CA ASP A 62 -6.05 6.65 5.81
C ASP A 62 -5.97 6.23 7.30
N ALA A 63 -4.82 5.69 7.74
CA ALA A 63 -4.59 5.36 9.15
C ALA A 63 -4.64 6.59 10.07
N ALA A 64 -4.11 7.74 9.62
CA ALA A 64 -4.18 8.99 10.35
C ALA A 64 -5.63 9.45 10.53
N ALA A 65 -6.45 9.35 9.49
CA ALA A 65 -7.87 9.71 9.55
C ALA A 65 -8.64 8.85 10.57
N ILE A 66 -8.35 7.55 10.65
CA ILE A 66 -8.92 6.63 11.66
C ILE A 66 -8.51 7.05 13.08
N LEU A 67 -7.25 7.46 13.28
CA LEU A 67 -6.75 7.91 14.59
C LEU A 67 -7.28 9.29 14.99
N ASP A 68 -7.49 10.17 14.01
CA ASP A 68 -8.07 11.48 14.25
C ASP A 68 -9.51 11.37 14.73
N ASP A 69 -10.30 10.47 14.11
CA ASP A 69 -11.68 10.20 14.53
C ASP A 69 -12.52 11.49 14.62
N GLY A 70 -12.25 12.44 13.71
CA GLY A 70 -12.90 13.75 13.64
C GLY A 70 -12.51 14.74 14.74
N LYS A 71 -11.47 14.46 15.53
CA LYS A 71 -11.05 15.31 16.67
C LYS A 71 -10.17 16.49 16.26
N GLY A 72 -9.75 16.57 14.99
CA GLY A 72 -8.96 17.69 14.48
C GLY A 72 -7.57 17.77 15.11
N LEU A 73 -6.94 16.62 15.37
CA LEU A 73 -5.61 16.53 15.93
C LEU A 73 -4.58 17.11 14.95
N SER A 74 -3.60 17.83 15.50
CA SER A 74 -2.47 18.32 14.71
C SER A 74 -1.73 17.17 14.03
N ALA A 75 -1.18 17.41 12.84
CA ALA A 75 -0.39 16.42 12.09
C ALA A 75 0.78 15.85 12.91
N TRP A 76 1.43 16.65 13.76
CA TRP A 76 2.50 16.17 14.63
C TRP A 76 2.00 15.16 15.67
N ARG A 77 0.84 15.42 16.27
CA ARG A 77 0.22 14.49 17.22
C ARG A 77 -0.20 13.18 16.53
N LEU A 78 -0.79 13.27 15.32
CA LEU A 78 -1.13 12.09 14.52
C LEU A 78 0.11 11.27 14.16
N ALA A 79 1.21 11.92 13.78
CA ALA A 79 2.46 11.24 13.46
C ALA A 79 3.04 10.46 14.65
N ASN A 80 3.00 11.03 15.86
CA ASN A 80 3.42 10.32 17.09
C ASN A 80 2.49 9.15 17.42
N LEU A 81 1.18 9.30 17.22
CA LEU A 81 0.23 8.21 17.42
C LEU A 81 0.44 7.07 16.42
N LEU A 82 0.68 7.40 15.15
CA LEU A 82 0.99 6.44 14.09
C LEU A 82 2.30 5.69 14.37
N GLU A 83 3.36 6.38 14.78
CA GLU A 83 4.62 5.74 15.16
C GLU A 83 4.41 4.67 16.24
N ARG A 84 3.66 5.00 17.30
CA ARG A 84 3.32 4.05 18.37
C ARG A 84 2.39 2.94 17.90
N ALA A 85 1.45 3.24 17.01
CA ALA A 85 0.55 2.23 16.43
C ALA A 85 1.33 1.23 15.56
N GLN A 86 2.25 1.72 14.72
CA GLN A 86 3.14 0.90 13.93
C GLN A 86 4.02 0.02 14.79
N ALA A 87 4.67 0.57 15.82
CA ALA A 87 5.51 -0.23 16.71
C ALA A 87 4.72 -1.39 17.36
N ARG A 88 3.49 -1.13 17.81
CA ARG A 88 2.60 -2.16 18.38
C ARG A 88 2.14 -3.19 17.33
N PHE A 89 1.80 -2.73 16.13
CA PHE A 89 1.41 -3.60 15.02
C PHE A 89 2.55 -4.53 14.61
N GLU A 90 3.76 -3.97 14.44
CA GLU A 90 4.97 -4.71 14.07
C GLU A 90 5.34 -5.76 15.13
N ALA A 91 5.28 -5.41 16.40
CA ALA A 91 5.58 -6.35 17.50
C ALA A 91 4.51 -7.42 17.73
N GLY A 92 3.28 -7.20 17.25
CA GLY A 92 2.13 -8.05 17.53
C GLY A 92 1.57 -8.73 16.28
N ALA A 93 0.59 -8.08 15.65
CA ALA A 93 -0.17 -8.66 14.55
C ALA A 93 0.70 -9.03 13.35
N LEU A 94 1.72 -8.23 13.02
CA LEU A 94 2.58 -8.49 11.87
C LEU A 94 3.38 -9.79 12.02
N VAL A 95 3.96 -10.05 13.20
CA VAL A 95 4.68 -11.32 13.47
C VAL A 95 3.75 -12.51 13.25
N LYS A 96 2.52 -12.41 13.77
CA LYS A 96 1.52 -13.47 13.63
C LYS A 96 1.13 -13.71 12.16
N ILE A 97 0.88 -12.64 11.41
CA ILE A 97 0.57 -12.71 9.98
C ILE A 97 1.73 -13.33 9.20
N ASN A 98 2.97 -12.94 9.48
CA ASN A 98 4.14 -13.48 8.80
C ASN A 98 4.37 -14.97 9.09
N ASN A 99 3.88 -15.45 10.24
CA ASN A 99 3.87 -16.87 10.58
C ASN A 99 2.66 -17.63 10.00
N GLY A 100 1.90 -17.02 9.08
CA GLY A 100 0.76 -17.65 8.41
C GLY A 100 -0.50 -17.75 9.26
N MET A 101 -0.56 -17.10 10.43
CA MET A 101 -1.76 -17.13 11.25
C MET A 101 -2.82 -16.17 10.72
N ASN A 102 -4.06 -16.64 10.67
CA ASN A 102 -5.20 -15.78 10.39
C ASN A 102 -5.56 -14.96 11.64
N VAL A 103 -5.30 -13.65 11.60
CA VAL A 103 -5.56 -12.72 12.71
C VAL A 103 -6.61 -11.70 12.27
N PRO A 104 -7.73 -11.53 13.00
CA PRO A 104 -8.68 -10.46 12.69
C PRO A 104 -7.99 -9.11 12.89
N LEU A 105 -8.05 -8.24 11.87
CA LEU A 105 -7.43 -6.92 11.90
C LEU A 105 -8.47 -5.86 12.23
N THR A 106 -8.05 -4.89 13.04
CA THR A 106 -8.80 -3.64 13.19
C THR A 106 -8.62 -2.79 11.93
N PRO A 107 -9.54 -1.85 11.62
CA PRO A 107 -9.40 -0.97 10.45
C PRO A 107 -8.06 -0.21 10.41
N LEU A 108 -7.55 0.19 11.58
CA LEU A 108 -6.23 0.78 11.70
C LEU A 108 -5.12 -0.19 11.27
N ASN A 109 -5.14 -1.43 11.76
CA ASN A 109 -4.13 -2.43 11.43
C ASN A 109 -4.21 -2.88 9.96
N GLU A 110 -5.38 -2.85 9.33
CA GLU A 110 -5.51 -3.07 7.88
C GLU A 110 -4.76 -1.99 7.09
N CYS A 111 -4.91 -0.73 7.47
CA CYS A 111 -4.14 0.36 6.86
C CYS A 111 -2.63 0.19 7.08
N LEU A 112 -2.20 -0.19 8.29
CA LEU A 112 -0.78 -0.44 8.58
C LEU A 112 -0.24 -1.64 7.80
N LEU A 113 -1.04 -2.70 7.61
CA LEU A 113 -0.67 -3.84 6.77
C LEU A 113 -0.54 -3.44 5.30
N ARG A 114 -1.47 -2.62 4.78
CA ARG A 114 -1.37 -2.06 3.42
C ARG A 114 -0.10 -1.24 3.25
N ALA A 115 0.23 -0.38 4.22
CA ALA A 115 1.47 0.40 4.20
C ALA A 115 2.72 -0.51 4.19
N TRP A 116 2.71 -1.59 4.98
CA TRP A 116 3.82 -2.55 5.05
C TRP A 116 3.98 -3.37 3.76
N ARG A 117 2.87 -3.75 3.12
CA ARG A 117 2.84 -4.50 1.85
C ARG A 117 3.09 -3.64 0.60
N SER A 118 3.30 -2.33 0.76
CA SER A 118 3.58 -1.41 -0.36
C SER A 118 4.88 -1.70 -1.13
N GLY A 119 5.76 -2.54 -0.59
CA GLY A 119 7.10 -2.80 -1.14
C GLY A 119 8.15 -1.77 -0.70
N MET A 120 7.74 -0.67 -0.05
CA MET A 120 8.67 0.30 0.53
C MET A 120 9.02 -0.04 1.97
N ARG A 121 10.21 0.40 2.41
CA ARG A 121 10.57 0.39 3.83
C ARG A 121 9.52 1.17 4.66
N PRO A 122 9.02 0.60 5.76
CA PRO A 122 8.12 1.30 6.68
C PRO A 122 8.74 2.60 7.22
N LEU A 123 7.93 3.64 7.33
CA LEU A 123 8.33 4.87 8.01
C LEU A 123 8.09 4.68 9.51
N ARG A 124 9.17 4.51 10.28
CA ARG A 124 9.10 4.24 11.74
C ARG A 124 9.34 5.45 12.61
N SER A 125 9.59 6.62 12.01
CA SER A 125 9.89 7.85 12.74
C SER A 125 8.73 8.82 12.60
N ALA A 126 8.24 9.34 13.73
CA ALA A 126 7.22 10.38 13.76
C ALA A 126 7.58 11.57 12.86
N ARG A 127 8.85 11.95 12.77
CA ARG A 127 9.27 13.04 11.88
C ARG A 127 9.01 12.74 10.41
N ARG A 128 9.38 11.55 9.94
CA ARG A 128 9.14 11.15 8.53
C ARG A 128 7.65 10.96 8.24
N ILE A 129 6.89 10.47 9.22
CA ILE A 129 5.43 10.35 9.09
C ILE A 129 4.81 11.74 9.01
N TYR A 130 5.24 12.69 9.84
CA TYR A 130 4.78 14.06 9.82
C TYR A 130 5.00 14.72 8.45
N ASP A 131 6.18 14.54 7.84
CA ASP A 131 6.46 15.09 6.51
C ASP A 131 5.44 14.59 5.47
N VAL A 132 5.07 13.30 5.52
CA VAL A 132 4.03 12.72 4.64
C VAL A 132 2.67 13.36 4.89
N LEU A 133 2.27 13.52 6.16
CA LEU A 133 0.99 14.12 6.51
C LEU A 133 0.90 15.60 6.10
N GLN A 134 2.00 16.35 6.19
CA GLN A 134 2.07 17.75 5.77
C GLN A 134 1.99 17.93 4.26
N LEU A 135 2.70 17.09 3.50
CA LEU A 135 2.66 17.14 2.02
C LEU A 135 1.25 16.95 1.45
N THR A 136 0.36 16.33 2.22
CA THR A 136 -1.03 16.08 1.80
C THR A 136 -1.97 17.26 2.12
N ASN A 137 -1.63 18.11 3.10
CA ASN A 137 -2.41 19.30 3.44
C ASN A 137 -2.14 20.50 2.51
N CYS A 138 -1.24 20.34 1.53
CA CYS A 138 -0.90 21.37 0.54
C CYS A 138 -1.45 21.08 -0.87
N ALA A 139 -2.32 20.08 -1.03
CA ALA A 139 -2.94 19.71 -2.30
C ALA A 139 -4.44 20.02 -2.31
#